data_AF-N6YV80-F1
#
_entry.id   AF-N6YV80-F1
#
_cell.length_a   1.000
_cell.length_b   1.000
_cell.length_c   1.000
_cell.angle_alpha   90.00
_cell.angle_beta   90.00
_cell.angle_gamma   90.00
#
_symmetry.space_group_name_H-M   'P 1'
#
loop_
_entity.id
_entity.type
_entity.pdbx_description
1 polymer ?
#
loop_
_entity_poly.entity_id
_entity_poly.type
_entity_poly.pdbx_seq_one_letter_code
_entity_poly.pdbx_strand_id
1 'polypeptide(L)' 'DWAPRASWLGALDAVRGIDAGAIAHSCADKARIPQAVHAARVDAVRSLGLRANGPGPDTGDTART' A
#
# COMPACT_ATOMS: atom_id res chain seq x y z
N ASP A 1 -1.03 4.16 21.23
CA ASP A 1 -0.49 4.42 19.89
C ASP A 1 -0.53 3.12 19.09
N TRP A 2 -1.08 3.12 17.88
CA TRP A 2 -1.25 1.89 17.08
C TRP A 2 -0.12 1.82 16.07
N ALA A 3 0.85 0.94 16.30
CA ALA A 3 2.11 0.88 15.54
C ALA A 3 1.95 0.84 14.00
N PRO A 4 0.96 0.15 13.41
CA PRO A 4 0.76 0.16 11.96
C PRO A 4 0.26 1.50 11.39
N ARG A 5 -0.24 2.43 12.21
CA ARG A 5 -0.88 3.67 11.76
C ARG A 5 0.00 4.47 10.80
N ALA A 6 1.27 4.64 11.14
CA ALA A 6 2.21 5.41 10.31
C ALA A 6 2.40 4.77 8.92
N SER A 7 2.58 3.45 8.89
CA SER A 7 2.69 2.67 7.66
C SER A 7 1.45 2.78 6.77
N TRP A 8 0.26 2.73 7.36
CA TRP A 8 -1.00 2.88 6.63
C TRP A 8 -1.22 4.30 6.10
N LEU A 9 -0.82 5.33 6.85
CA LEU A 9 -0.88 6.71 6.38
C LEU A 9 0.07 6.94 5.21
N GLY A 10 1.28 6.37 5.26
CA GLY A 10 2.22 6.41 4.13
C GLY A 10 1.65 5.71 2.88
N ALA A 11 1.02 4.55 3.04
CA ALA A 11 0.35 3.85 1.94
C ALA A 11 -0.78 4.68 1.32
N LEU A 12 -1.60 5.33 2.15
CA LEU A 12 -2.68 6.18 1.70
C LEU A 12 -2.14 7.39 0.92
N ASP A 13 -1.10 8.04 1.42
CA ASP A 13 -0.48 9.19 0.76
C ASP A 13 0.08 8.82 -0.62
N ALA A 14 0.82 7.70 -0.70
CA ALA A 14 1.37 7.19 -1.96
C ALA A 14 0.28 6.91 -3.00
N VAL A 15 -0.85 6.30 -2.60
CA VAL A 15 -1.98 6.05 -3.49
C VAL A 15 -2.68 7.35 -3.93
N ARG A 16 -2.79 8.34 -3.04
CA ARG A 16 -3.38 9.66 -3.35
C ARG A 16 -2.52 10.48 -4.31
N GLY A 17 -1.21 10.24 -4.35
CA GLY A 17 -0.29 10.87 -5.30
C GLY A 17 -0.43 10.37 -6.75
N ILE A 18 -1.23 9.33 -7.01
CA ILE A 18 -1.38 8.77 -8.36
C ILE A 18 -2.36 9.59 -9.20
N ASP A 19 -1.88 10.11 -10.32
CA ASP A 19 -2.72 10.69 -11.37
C ASP A 19 -3.33 9.60 -12.26
N ALA A 20 -4.53 9.16 -11.89
CA ALA A 20 -5.30 8.21 -12.68
C ALA A 20 -5.74 8.77 -14.05
N GLY A 21 -5.86 10.09 -14.19
CA GLY A 21 -6.23 10.74 -15.45
C GLY A 21 -5.12 10.64 -16.48
N ALA A 22 -3.88 10.91 -16.07
CA ALA A 22 -2.70 10.72 -16.92
C ALA A 22 -2.55 9.26 -17.37
N ILE A 23 -2.72 8.30 -16.47
CA ILE A 23 -2.67 6.86 -16.78
C ILE A 23 -3.79 6.48 -17.77
N ALA A 24 -5.01 6.98 -17.57
CA ALA A 24 -6.12 6.70 -18.46
C ALA A 24 -5.91 7.30 -19.86
N HIS A 25 -5.26 8.46 -19.94
CA HIS A 25 -4.91 9.12 -21.20
C HIS A 25 -3.86 8.31 -21.97
N SER A 26 -2.85 7.75 -21.29
CA SER A 26 -1.80 6.94 -21.92
C SER A 26 -2.25 5.54 -22.36
N CYS A 27 -3.40 5.05 -21.91
CA CYS A 27 -3.93 3.76 -22.32
C CYS A 27 -4.47 3.80 -23.76
N ALA A 28 -3.91 2.99 -24.65
CA ALA A 28 -4.43 2.82 -26.01
C ALA A 28 -5.76 2.05 -26.02
N ASP A 29 -5.84 0.94 -25.27
CA ASP A 29 -7.08 0.21 -25.02
C ASP A 29 -7.74 0.74 -23.73
N LYS A 30 -8.94 1.32 -23.87
CA LYS A 30 -9.68 1.91 -22.75
C LYS A 30 -10.23 0.84 -21.79
N ALA A 31 -10.42 -0.40 -22.24
CA ALA A 31 -10.78 -1.51 -21.35
C ALA A 31 -9.68 -1.86 -20.34
N ARG A 32 -8.43 -1.41 -20.58
CA ARG A 32 -7.26 -1.66 -19.72
C ARG A 32 -7.07 -0.63 -18.61
N ILE A 33 -7.82 0.48 -18.62
CA ILE A 33 -7.66 1.57 -17.66
C ILE A 33 -7.78 1.08 -16.21
N PRO A 34 -8.78 0.26 -15.82
CA PRO A 34 -8.89 -0.23 -14.44
C PRO A 34 -7.65 -1.01 -14.00
N GLN A 35 -7.11 -1.87 -14.86
CA GLN A 35 -5.93 -2.69 -14.57
C GLN A 35 -4.66 -1.83 -14.51
N ALA A 36 -4.52 -0.85 -15.39
CA ALA A 36 -3.36 0.06 -15.41
C ALA A 36 -3.31 0.92 -14.14
N VAL A 37 -4.45 1.49 -13.72
CA VAL A 37 -4.54 2.27 -12.47
C VAL A 37 -4.32 1.36 -11.25
N HIS A 38 -4.85 0.15 -11.26
CA HIS A 38 -4.60 -0.82 -10.19
C HIS A 38 -3.12 -1.16 -10.07
N ALA A 39 -2.45 -1.46 -11.19
CA ALA A 39 -1.01 -1.75 -11.20
C ALA A 39 -0.19 -0.60 -10.62
N ALA A 40 -0.45 0.65 -11.06
CA ALA A 40 0.23 1.82 -10.52
C ALA A 40 0.05 1.98 -9.00
N ARG A 41 -1.17 1.74 -8.49
CA ARG A 41 -1.46 1.78 -7.05
C ARG A 41 -0.69 0.71 -6.27
N VAL A 42 -0.66 -0.52 -6.80
CA VAL A 42 0.09 -1.62 -6.18
C VAL A 42 1.59 -1.34 -6.18
N ASP A 43 2.12 -0.81 -7.27
CA ASP A 43 3.53 -0.46 -7.39
C ASP A 43 3.91 0.64 -6.40
N ALA A 44 3.11 1.70 -6.28
CA ALA A 44 3.34 2.77 -5.31
C ALA A 44 3.38 2.25 -3.86
N VAL A 45 2.46 1.36 -3.48
CA VAL A 45 2.45 0.75 -2.13
C VAL A 45 3.64 -0.19 -1.95
N ARG A 46 4.04 -0.94 -2.99
CA ARG A 46 5.20 -1.84 -2.96
C ARG A 46 6.51 -1.07 -2.79
N SER A 47 6.65 0.09 -3.44
CA SER A 47 7.82 0.98 -3.31
C SER A 47 8.04 1.49 -1.88
N LEU A 48 7.01 1.50 -1.04
CA LEU A 48 7.14 1.86 0.38
C LEU A 48 7.79 0.75 1.23
N GLY A 49 8.04 -0.44 0.65
CA GLY A 49 8.72 -1.52 1.37
C GLY A 49 7.95 -1.95 2.62
N LEU A 50 6.62 -1.87 2.58
CA LEU A 50 5.72 -2.22 3.67
C LEU A 50 5.69 -3.74 3.90
N ARG A 51 6.85 -4.40 4.15
CA ARG A 51 7.19 -5.47 5.16
C ARG A 51 8.72 -5.73 5.23
N ALA A 52 9.37 -5.22 6.28
CA ALA A 52 10.57 -5.77 6.95
C ALA A 52 10.64 -5.42 8.46
N ASN A 53 9.51 -5.06 9.08
CA ASN A 53 9.40 -4.88 10.53
C ASN A 53 8.01 -5.34 10.96
N GLY A 54 7.94 -6.56 11.50
CA GLY A 54 6.91 -6.90 12.48
C GLY A 54 7.58 -7.01 13.85
N PRO A 55 6.86 -6.87 14.97
CA PRO A 55 7.12 -7.79 16.07
C PRO A 55 6.77 -9.20 15.56
N GLY A 56 7.65 -10.18 15.81
CA GLY A 56 7.38 -11.60 15.59
C GLY A 56 6.19 -12.11 16.41
N PRO A 57 5.82 -13.41 16.32
CA PRO A 57 4.76 -13.95 17.15
C PRO A 57 5.07 -13.69 18.63
N ASP A 58 4.11 -13.07 19.34
CA ASP A 58 4.17 -12.75 20.77
C ASP A 58 4.57 -14.00 21.58
N THR A 59 5.87 -14.14 21.83
CA THR A 59 6.41 -15.12 22.77
C THR A 59 6.41 -14.43 24.13
N GLY A 60 5.21 -14.22 24.67
CA GLY A 60 5.06 -13.35 25.85
C GLY A 60 3.67 -13.22 26.43
N ASP A 61 2.82 -14.24 26.36
CA ASP A 61 1.68 -14.38 27.28
C ASP A 61 1.85 -15.67 28.10
N THR A 62 2.91 -15.72 28.91
CA THR A 62 3.15 -16.79 29.91
C THR A 62 2.99 -16.25 31.33
N ALA A 63 2.15 -15.24 31.53
CA ALA A 63 1.87 -14.73 32.87
C ALA A 63 0.52 -14.00 32.92
N ARG A 64 -0.57 -14.77 32.90
CA ARG A 64 -1.84 -14.32 33.48
C ARG A 64 -2.18 -15.24 34.66
N THR A 65 -1.58 -14.89 35.81
CA THR A 65 -2.02 -15.26 37.16
C THR A 65 -3.05 -14.25 37.63
#